data_AF-A0A529YH16-F1
#
_entry.id   AF-A0A529YH16-F1
#
_cell.length_a   1.000
_cell.length_b   1.000
_cell.length_c   1.000
_cell.angle_alpha   90.00
_cell.angle_beta   90.00
_cell.angle_gamma   90.00
#
_symmetry.space_group_name_H-M   'P 1'
#
loop_
_entity.id
_entity.type
_entity.pdbx_description
1 polymer ?
#
loop_
_entity_poly.entity_id
_entity_poly.type
_entity_poly.pdbx_seq_one_letter_code
_entity_poly.pdbx_strand_id
1 'polypeptide(L)' 'MSLSSALSIAQSALLATSKQTSVVSRNVADASNPDYTRRIAVVTSTAPGARMVEIQRTANDLLFRQNLQALSAW' A
#
# COMPACT_ATOMS: atom_id res chain seq x y z
N MET A 1 -17.54 -19.12 13.62
CA MET A 1 -16.06 -19.10 13.54
C MET A 1 -15.58 -20.55 13.42
N SER A 2 -15.50 -21.10 12.20
CA SER A 2 -15.03 -22.48 11.97
C SER A 2 -13.51 -22.50 11.72
N LEU A 3 -12.87 -23.67 11.87
CA LEU A 3 -11.45 -23.86 11.51
C LEU A 3 -11.16 -23.47 10.06
N SER A 4 -12.12 -23.67 9.15
CA SER A 4 -12.03 -23.21 7.76
C SER A 4 -11.94 -21.69 7.63
N SER A 5 -12.70 -20.94 8.45
CA SER A 5 -12.56 -19.47 8.52
C SER A 5 -11.20 -19.06 9.08
N ALA A 6 -10.70 -19.74 10.12
CA ALA A 6 -9.38 -19.46 10.68
C ALA A 6 -8.25 -19.70 9.66
N LEU A 7 -8.33 -20.78 8.88
CA LEU A 7 -7.36 -21.08 7.82
C LEU A 7 -7.39 -20.04 6.70
N SER A 8 -8.58 -19.55 6.33
CA SER A 8 -8.72 -18.49 5.31
C SER A 8 -8.10 -17.17 5.78
N ILE A 9 -8.32 -16.80 7.05
CA ILE A 9 -7.73 -15.60 7.67
C ILE A 9 -6.21 -15.73 7.73
N ALA A 10 -5.68 -16.89 8.14
CA ALA A 10 -4.23 -17.13 8.19
C ALA A 10 -3.58 -17.02 6.81
N GLN A 11 -4.18 -17.59 5.76
CA GLN A 11 -3.71 -17.45 4.39
C GLN A 11 -3.72 -15.99 3.93
N SER A 12 -4.82 -15.26 4.17
CA SER A 12 -4.92 -13.85 3.85
C SER A 12 -3.87 -13.00 4.58
N ALA A 13 -3.59 -13.30 5.85
CA ALA A 13 -2.56 -12.63 6.62
C ALA A 13 -1.15 -12.88 6.09
N LEU A 14 -0.82 -14.12 5.73
CA LEU A 14 0.48 -14.45 5.12
C LEU A 14 0.68 -13.75 3.78
N LEU A 15 -0.35 -13.74 2.93
CA LEU A 15 -0.31 -13.04 1.65
C LEU A 15 -0.16 -11.52 1.83
N ALA A 16 -0.82 -10.94 2.84
CA ALA A 16 -0.68 -9.52 3.15
C ALA A 16 0.75 -9.19 3.60
N THR A 17 1.32 -9.96 4.52
CA THR A 17 2.70 -9.80 4.98
C THR A 17 3.70 -9.95 3.83
N SER A 18 3.52 -10.95 2.96
CA SER A 18 4.38 -11.13 1.78
C SER A 18 4.39 -9.89 0.87
N LYS A 19 3.21 -9.30 0.61
CA LYS A 19 3.08 -8.06 -0.17
C LYS A 19 3.77 -6.87 0.52
N GLN A 20 3.60 -6.71 1.83
CA GLN A 20 4.28 -5.66 2.59
C GLN A 20 5.80 -5.79 2.50
N THR A 21 6.34 -7.00 2.67
CA THR A 21 7.77 -7.27 2.55
C THR A 21 8.29 -6.95 1.15
N SER A 22 7.54 -7.29 0.10
CA SER A 22 7.91 -6.95 -1.28
C SER A 22 7.99 -5.43 -1.50
N VAL A 23 7.02 -4.67 -0.96
CA VAL A 23 7.02 -3.21 -1.03
C VAL A 23 8.21 -2.60 -0.28
N VAL A 24 8.52 -3.09 0.92
CA VAL A 24 9.69 -2.64 1.69
C VAL A 24 10.99 -2.96 0.94
N SER A 25 11.12 -4.18 0.42
CA SER A 25 12.30 -4.57 -0.38
C SER A 25 12.48 -3.65 -1.59
N ARG A 26 11.39 -3.32 -2.28
CA ARG A 26 11.45 -2.39 -3.42
C ARG A 26 11.83 -0.98 -3.01
N ASN A 27 11.27 -0.46 -1.92
CA ASN A 27 11.62 0.85 -1.39
C ASN A 27 13.11 0.95 -1.01
N VAL A 28 13.69 -0.13 -0.48
CA VAL A 28 15.12 -0.19 -0.12
C VAL A 28 15.98 -0.26 -1.39
N ALA A 29 15.60 -1.08 -2.36
CA ALA A 29 16.33 -1.21 -3.62
C ALA A 29 16.38 0.10 -4.40
N ASP A 30 15.28 0.85 -4.40
CA ASP A 30 15.17 2.13 -5.10
C ASP A 30 15.52 3.35 -4.20
N ALA A 31 16.11 3.13 -3.00
CA ALA A 31 16.34 4.20 -2.01
C ALA A 31 17.33 5.28 -2.47
N SER A 32 18.25 4.96 -3.37
CA SER A 32 19.23 5.90 -3.94
C SER A 32 18.72 6.61 -5.19
N ASN A 33 17.52 6.29 -5.67
CA ASN A 33 16.95 6.92 -6.85
C ASN A 33 16.21 8.23 -6.45
N PRO A 34 16.69 9.41 -6.90
CA PRO A 34 16.09 10.69 -6.54
C PRO A 34 14.67 10.89 -7.07
N ASP A 35 14.30 10.19 -8.15
CA ASP A 35 12.95 10.24 -8.73
C ASP A 35 12.00 9.21 -8.09
N TYR A 36 12.48 8.42 -7.13
CA TYR A 36 11.68 7.36 -6.53
C TYR A 36 10.71 7.89 -5.48
N THR A 37 9.43 7.64 -5.72
CA THR A 37 8.37 7.86 -4.74
C THR A 37 8.17 6.60 -3.89
N ARG A 38 8.38 6.73 -2.57
CA ARG A 38 8.17 5.64 -1.62
C ARG A 38 6.75 5.07 -1.73
N ARG A 39 6.66 3.75 -1.70
CA ARG A 39 5.40 3.01 -1.74
C ARG A 39 5.02 2.57 -0.33
N ILE A 40 3.74 2.67 0.01
CA ILE A 40 3.18 2.25 1.29
C ILE A 40 2.17 1.16 1.03
N ALA A 41 2.35 0.02 1.70
CA ALA A 41 1.39 -1.08 1.68
C ALA A 41 0.43 -0.91 2.89
N VAL A 42 -0.74 -0.35 2.63
CA VAL A 42 -1.81 -0.18 3.61
C VAL A 42 -2.57 -1.49 3.73
N VAL A 43 -2.64 -2.02 4.95
CA VAL A 43 -3.39 -3.25 5.24
C VAL A 43 -4.71 -2.89 5.90
N THR A 44 -5.80 -3.23 5.23
CA THR A 44 -7.15 -3.05 5.75
C THR A 44 -7.74 -4.40 6.09
N SER A 45 -8.33 -4.51 7.28
CA SER A 45 -9.04 -5.71 7.73
C SER A 45 -10.54 -5.46 7.71
N THR A 46 -11.28 -6.17 6.86
CA THR A 46 -12.75 -6.15 6.89
C THR A 46 -13.26 -7.32 7.73
N ALA A 47 -14.28 -7.11 8.56
CA ALA A 47 -14.92 -8.21 9.29
C ALA A 47 -15.39 -9.30 8.31
N PRO A 48 -15.13 -10.60 8.55
CA PRO A 48 -14.66 -11.23 9.80
C PRO A 48 -13.14 -11.45 9.90
N GLY A 49 -12.32 -10.73 9.12
CA GLY A 49 -10.84 -10.79 9.20
C GLY A 49 -10.11 -10.88 7.86
N ALA A 50 -10.78 -10.62 6.73
CA ALA A 50 -10.13 -10.59 5.43
C ALA A 50 -9.18 -9.40 5.35
N ARG A 51 -7.90 -9.65 5.01
CA ARG A 51 -6.87 -8.61 4.87
C ARG A 51 -6.67 -8.29 3.39
N MET A 52 -6.92 -7.04 3.03
CA MET A 52 -6.59 -6.48 1.72
C MET A 52 -5.37 -5.57 1.85
N VAL A 53 -4.47 -5.62 0.86
CA VAL A 53 -3.32 -4.72 0.77
C VAL A 53 -3.54 -3.76 -0.39
N GLU A 54 -3.63 -2.47 -0.08
CA GLU A 54 -3.60 -1.40 -1.06
C GLU A 54 -2.18 -0.80 -1.10
N ILE A 55 -1.63 -0.60 -2.29
CA ILE A 55 -0.30 0.00 -2.45
C ILE A 55 -0.47 1.43 -2.91
N GLN A 56 -0.19 2.36 -2.02
CA GLN A 56 -0.23 3.79 -2.29
C GLN A 56 1.19 4.31 -2.50
N ARG A 57 1.35 5.43 -3.20
CA ARG A 57 2.64 6.12 -3.34
C ARG A 57 2.56 7.46 -2.62
N THR A 58 3.61 7.81 -1.87
CA THR A 58 3.67 9.11 -1.17
C THR A 58 4.01 10.24 -2.13
N ALA A 59 3.01 10.83 -2.78
CA ALA A 59 3.21 12.09 -3.52
C ALA A 59 3.30 13.28 -2.55
N ASN A 60 3.92 14.38 -2.98
CA ASN A 60 3.86 15.63 -2.24
C ASN A 60 2.48 16.28 -2.44
N ASP A 61 1.65 16.30 -1.39
CA ASP A 61 0.28 16.83 -1.45
C ASP A 61 0.21 18.29 -1.88
N LEU A 62 1.21 19.11 -1.54
CA LEU A 62 1.25 20.52 -1.89
C LEU A 62 1.52 20.70 -3.39
N LEU A 63 2.48 19.94 -3.93
CA LEU A 63 2.76 19.91 -5.37
C LEU A 63 1.55 19.37 -6.15
N PHE A 64 0.88 18.35 -5.63
CA PHE A 64 -0.33 17.80 -6.23
C PHE A 64 -1.46 18.83 -6.29
N ARG A 65 -1.74 19.54 -5.19
CA ARG A 65 -2.76 20.60 -5.18
C ARG A 65 -2.42 21.76 -6.10
N GLN A 66 -1.15 22.19 -6.13
CA GLN A 66 -0.69 23.24 -7.05
C GLN A 66 -0.87 22.83 -8.52
N ASN A 67 -0.55 21.57 -8.85
CA ASN A 67 -0.79 21.04 -10.19
C ASN A 67 -2.29 21.04 -10.53
N LEU A 68 -3.15 20.62 -9.60
CA LEU A 68 -4.60 20.63 -9.78
C LEU A 68 -5.13 22.05 -10.02
N GLN A 69 -4.65 23.04 -9.25
CA GLN A 69 -5.01 24.45 -9.42
C GLN A 69 -4.55 24.98 -10.78
N ALA A 70 -3.31 24.71 -11.18
CA ALA A 70 -2.77 25.12 -12.47
C ALA A 70 -3.54 24.52 -13.66
N LEU A 71 -4.00 23.27 -13.55
CA LEU A 71 -4.83 22.61 -14.56
C LEU A 71 -6.26 23.16 -14.61
N SER A 72 -6.81 23.59 -13.48
CA SER A 72 -8.17 24.16 -13.40
C SER A 72 -8.26 25.64 -13.81
N ALA A 73 -7.12 26.33 -13.92
CA ALA A 73 -7.04 27.73 -14.29
C ALA A 73 -7.04 27.96 -15.82
N TRP A 74 -7.22 26.89 -16.62
CA TRP A 74 -7.38 26.91 -18.07
C TRP A 74 -8.83 26.71 -18.48
#